data_AF-M0HYZ4-F1
#
_entry.id   AF-M0HYZ4-F1
#
_cell.length_a   1.000
_cell.length_b   1.000
_cell.length_c   1.000
_cell.angle_alpha   90.00
_cell.angle_beta   90.00
_cell.angle_gamma   90.00
#
_symmetry.space_group_name_H-M   'P 1'
#
loop_
_entity.id
_entity.type
_entity.pdbx_description
1 polymer ?
#
loop_
_entity_poly.entity_id
_entity_poly.type
_entity_poly.pdbx_seq_one_letter_code
_entity_poly.pdbx_strand_id
1 'polypeptide(L)'
;MRWSLRAVLGSLQLPVAGAGVALLAFVWRTAVTMPPPPPGSDGFAHGLAGFFLLVFGVAGFVLLAGGLLIPPGPGYGVRFTRRQRWLFAYALVAPALAVGGFLGTVVLSAGLGGLGGLAGSAVSLVALTAPLAVLVGVGWKGAQVAAARF
;
A
#
# COMPACT_ATOMS: atom_id res chain seq x y z
N MET A 1 1.75 35.84 9.42
CA MET A 1 0.81 35.19 8.48
C MET A 1 0.13 34.02 9.18
N ARG A 2 -1.18 34.05 9.39
CA ARG A 2 -1.93 32.89 9.94
C ARG A 2 -2.19 31.93 8.78
N TRP A 3 -1.48 30.81 8.75
CA TRP A 3 -1.72 29.76 7.76
C TRP A 3 -3.14 29.20 7.98
N SER A 4 -3.92 29.09 6.90
CA SER A 4 -5.22 28.41 6.99
C SER A 4 -4.99 26.93 7.28
N LEU A 5 -5.85 26.32 8.11
CA LEU A 5 -5.76 24.89 8.47
C LEU A 5 -5.66 23.99 7.23
N ARG A 6 -6.32 24.36 6.13
CA ARG A 6 -6.24 23.68 4.84
C ARG A 6 -4.85 23.73 4.21
N ALA A 7 -4.13 24.84 4.33
CA ALA A 7 -2.77 24.96 3.82
C ALA A 7 -1.78 24.11 4.62
N VAL A 8 -1.95 24.07 5.94
CA VAL A 8 -1.12 23.23 6.84
C VAL A 8 -1.38 21.74 6.61
N LEU A 9 -2.65 21.32 6.57
CA LEU A 9 -2.97 19.91 6.31
C LEU A 9 -2.57 19.48 4.90
N GLY A 10 -2.73 20.38 3.92
CA GLY A 10 -2.37 20.08 2.54
C GLY A 10 -0.87 20.02 2.28
N SER A 11 -0.04 20.61 3.14
CA SER A 11 1.42 20.46 3.05
C SER A 11 1.90 19.07 3.46
N LEU A 12 1.09 18.31 4.21
CA LEU A 12 1.41 16.94 4.64
C LEU A 12 1.26 15.90 3.52
N GLN A 13 0.59 16.21 2.41
CA GLN A 13 0.35 15.26 1.33
C GLN A 13 1.64 14.59 0.83
N LEU A 14 2.65 15.40 0.46
CA LEU A 14 3.91 14.92 -0.08
C LEU A 14 4.85 14.33 0.98
N PRO A 15 5.04 14.94 2.17
CA PRO A 15 5.84 14.34 3.24
C PRO A 15 5.31 12.97 3.68
N VAL A 16 3.99 12.82 3.87
CA VAL A 16 3.38 11.55 4.30
C VAL A 16 3.51 10.50 3.20
N ALA A 17 3.16 10.86 1.95
CA ALA A 17 3.32 9.94 0.83
C ALA A 17 4.79 9.54 0.62
N GLY A 18 5.70 10.50 0.73
CA GLY A 18 7.14 10.31 0.60
C GLY A 18 7.73 9.42 1.70
N ALA A 19 7.29 9.58 2.95
CA ALA A 19 7.65 8.68 4.04
C ALA A 19 7.18 7.24 3.76
N GLY A 20 5.98 7.09 3.20
CA GLY A 20 5.47 5.80 2.73
C GLY A 20 6.37 5.16 1.66
N VAL A 21 6.76 5.93 0.63
CA VAL A 21 7.69 5.46 -0.42
C VAL A 21 9.05 5.07 0.18
N ALA A 22 9.61 5.89 1.07
CA ALA A 22 10.91 5.62 1.69
C ALA A 22 10.87 4.33 2.52
N LEU A 23 9.79 4.12 3.28
CA LEU A 23 9.61 2.89 4.06
C LEU A 23 9.43 1.67 3.15
N LEU A 24 8.67 1.77 2.07
CA LEU A 24 8.53 0.70 1.08
C LEU A 24 9.87 0.36 0.41
N ALA A 25 10.66 1.38 0.06
CA ALA A 25 11.99 1.18 -0.52
C ALA A 25 12.95 0.50 0.48
N PHE A 26 12.88 0.89 1.76
CA PHE A 26 13.61 0.22 2.84
C PHE A 26 13.21 -1.25 2.97
N VAL A 27 11.91 -1.55 3.01
CA VAL A 27 11.40 -2.92 3.11
C VAL A 27 11.85 -3.75 1.92
N TRP A 28 11.69 -3.23 0.70
CA TRP A 28 12.12 -3.91 -0.52
C TRP A 28 13.61 -4.24 -0.49
N ARG A 29 14.45 -3.24 -0.18
CA ARG A 29 15.90 -3.43 -0.09
C ARG A 29 16.25 -4.50 0.92
N THR A 30 15.72 -4.39 2.14
CA THR A 30 16.02 -5.33 3.23
C THR A 30 15.55 -6.75 2.88
N ALA A 31 14.37 -6.91 2.29
CA ALA A 31 13.84 -8.20 1.90
C ALA A 31 14.72 -8.90 0.84
N VAL A 32 15.19 -8.16 -0.18
CA VAL A 32 16.02 -8.72 -1.25
C VAL A 32 17.45 -9.02 -0.79
N THR A 33 17.97 -8.27 0.19
CA THR A 33 19.33 -8.47 0.72
C THR A 33 19.38 -9.36 1.96
N MET A 34 18.24 -9.87 2.44
CA MET A 34 18.19 -10.67 3.65
C MET A 34 18.89 -12.02 3.41
N PRO A 35 19.92 -12.37 4.20
CA PRO A 35 20.58 -13.65 4.05
C PRO A 35 19.62 -14.80 4.39
N PRO A 36 19.77 -15.96 3.72
CA PRO A 36 19.00 -17.15 4.07
C PRO A 36 19.29 -17.58 5.51
N PRO A 37 18.34 -18.26 6.18
CA PRO A 37 18.57 -18.78 7.52
C PRO A 37 19.76 -19.75 7.52
N PRO A 38 20.64 -19.70 8.54
CA PRO A 38 21.78 -20.61 8.64
C PRO A 38 21.35 -22.08 8.61
N PRO A 39 22.16 -22.97 8.02
CA PRO A 39 21.90 -24.42 8.04
C PRO A 39 21.78 -24.92 9.49
N GLY A 40 20.73 -25.66 9.79
CA GLY A 40 20.47 -26.19 11.14
C GLY A 40 19.77 -25.22 12.10
N SER A 41 19.46 -23.99 11.68
CA SER A 41 18.57 -23.11 12.43
C SER A 41 17.11 -23.51 12.27
N ASP A 42 16.29 -23.22 13.29
CA ASP A 42 14.83 -23.40 13.26
C ASP A 42 14.12 -22.38 12.35
N GLY A 43 14.85 -21.42 11.79
CA GLY A 43 14.32 -20.38 10.90
C GLY A 43 13.46 -19.32 11.61
N PHE A 44 13.30 -19.38 12.93
CA PHE A 44 12.38 -18.51 13.67
C PHE A 44 12.72 -17.03 13.51
N ALA A 45 13.98 -16.66 13.74
CA ALA A 45 14.44 -15.28 13.59
C ALA A 45 14.26 -14.75 12.15
N HIS A 46 14.47 -15.61 11.16
CA HIS A 46 14.28 -15.27 9.75
C HIS A 46 12.78 -15.04 9.45
N GLY A 47 11.91 -15.91 9.94
CA GLY A 47 10.46 -15.76 9.82
C GLY A 47 9.93 -14.51 10.54
N LEU A 48 10.43 -14.23 11.75
CA LEU A 48 10.05 -13.05 12.52
C LEU A 48 10.47 -11.75 11.82
N ALA A 49 11.67 -11.71 11.26
CA ALA A 49 12.12 -10.58 10.45
C ALA A 49 11.24 -10.40 9.19
N GLY A 50 10.88 -11.50 8.50
CA GLY A 50 9.92 -11.48 7.39
C GLY A 50 8.55 -10.92 7.81
N PHE A 51 8.05 -11.28 8.99
CA PHE A 51 6.81 -10.75 9.53
C PHE A 51 6.88 -9.23 9.75
N PHE A 52 7.94 -8.73 10.39
CA PHE A 52 8.11 -7.29 10.59
C PHE A 52 8.29 -6.53 9.27
N LEU A 53 9.00 -7.09 8.30
CA LEU A 53 9.09 -6.51 6.96
C LEU A 53 7.71 -6.38 6.29
N LEU A 54 6.84 -7.37 6.46
CA LEU A 54 5.47 -7.30 5.99
C LEU A 54 4.68 -6.20 6.71
N VAL A 55 4.78 -6.10 8.03
CA VAL A 55 4.12 -5.02 8.82
C VAL A 55 4.59 -3.64 8.36
N PHE A 56 5.90 -3.44 8.20
CA PHE A 56 6.46 -2.19 7.70
C PHE A 56 6.04 -1.90 6.25
N GLY A 57 5.96 -2.93 5.41
CA GLY A 57 5.49 -2.81 4.04
C GLY A 57 4.05 -2.32 3.98
N VAL A 58 3.16 -2.91 4.78
CA VAL A 58 1.77 -2.49 4.91
C VAL A 58 1.68 -1.05 5.42
N ALA A 59 2.42 -0.71 6.48
CA ALA A 59 2.44 0.66 7.01
C ALA A 59 2.93 1.67 5.96
N GLY A 60 4.01 1.37 5.24
CA GLY A 60 4.53 2.21 4.16
C GLY A 60 3.52 2.40 3.04
N PHE A 61 2.80 1.34 2.67
CA PHE A 61 1.74 1.40 1.67
C PHE A 61 0.55 2.26 2.12
N VAL A 62 0.12 2.12 3.38
CA VAL A 62 -0.95 2.94 3.97
C VAL A 62 -0.55 4.41 4.00
N LEU A 63 0.69 4.71 4.40
CA LEU A 63 1.23 6.08 4.37
C LEU A 63 1.26 6.65 2.95
N LEU A 64 1.67 5.85 1.96
CA LEU A 64 1.66 6.26 0.56
C LEU A 64 0.24 6.56 0.07
N ALA A 65 -0.67 5.59 0.12
CA ALA A 65 -2.02 5.74 -0.41
C ALA A 65 -2.84 6.78 0.39
N GLY A 66 -2.72 6.77 1.72
CA GLY A 66 -3.32 7.76 2.61
C GLY A 66 -2.77 9.16 2.41
N GLY A 67 -1.45 9.29 2.26
CA GLY A 67 -0.80 10.56 1.93
C GLY A 67 -1.32 11.16 0.62
N LEU A 68 -1.48 10.36 -0.42
CA LEU A 68 -2.00 10.80 -1.72
C LEU A 68 -3.49 11.23 -1.67
N LEU A 69 -4.26 10.74 -0.70
CA LEU A 69 -5.65 11.14 -0.47
C LEU A 69 -5.78 12.50 0.21
N ILE A 70 -4.75 12.96 0.93
CA ILE A 70 -4.75 14.26 1.60
C ILE A 70 -4.99 15.35 0.54
N PRO A 71 -6.02 16.22 0.72
CA PRO A 71 -6.25 17.32 -0.20
C PRO A 71 -5.05 18.28 -0.23
N PRO A 72 -4.52 18.64 -1.41
CA PRO A 72 -3.39 19.56 -1.52
C PRO A 72 -3.74 20.95 -1.02
N GLY A 73 -2.75 21.63 -0.45
CA GLY A 73 -2.86 23.02 -0.02
C GLY A 73 -2.83 24.01 -1.20
N PRO A 74 -3.14 25.29 -0.97
CA PRO A 74 -2.93 26.32 -1.98
C PRO A 74 -1.43 26.38 -2.35
N GLY A 75 -1.10 26.16 -3.62
CA GLY A 75 0.28 26.22 -4.13
C GLY A 75 1.19 25.06 -3.72
N TYR A 76 0.67 24.02 -3.05
CA TYR A 76 1.49 22.90 -2.56
C TYR A 76 0.80 21.55 -2.79
N GLY A 77 1.57 20.54 -3.20
CA GLY A 77 1.07 19.17 -3.42
C GLY A 77 0.55 18.89 -4.83
N VAL A 78 -0.05 17.71 -5.01
CA VAL A 78 -0.55 17.22 -6.31
C VAL A 78 -2.06 17.17 -6.31
N ARG A 79 -2.67 17.89 -7.25
CA ARG A 79 -4.12 17.90 -7.47
C ARG A 79 -4.58 16.69 -8.29
N PHE A 80 -5.02 15.65 -7.61
CA PHE A 80 -5.71 14.50 -8.21
C PHE A 80 -7.19 14.76 -8.44
N THR A 81 -7.72 14.24 -9.55
CA THR A 81 -9.15 14.25 -9.85
C THR A 81 -9.92 13.32 -8.89
N ARG A 82 -11.25 13.45 -8.83
CA ARG A 82 -12.09 12.58 -8.00
C ARG A 82 -11.89 11.09 -8.35
N ARG A 83 -11.77 10.75 -9.63
CA ARG A 83 -11.53 9.36 -10.09
C ARG A 83 -10.17 8.83 -9.65
N GLN A 84 -9.11 9.64 -9.74
CA GLN A 84 -7.77 9.25 -9.26
C GLN A 84 -7.75 9.02 -7.74
N ARG A 85 -8.46 9.86 -6.97
CA ARG A 85 -8.59 9.65 -5.51
C ARG A 85 -9.35 8.38 -5.14
N TRP A 86 -10.38 8.02 -5.92
CA TRP A 86 -11.08 6.75 -5.71
C TRP A 86 -10.16 5.54 -5.85
N LEU A 87 -9.17 5.58 -6.74
CA LEU A 87 -8.16 4.52 -6.86
C LEU A 87 -7.31 4.39 -5.59
N PHE A 88 -6.92 5.50 -4.97
CA PHE A 88 -6.16 5.47 -3.72
C PHE A 88 -7.01 5.02 -2.52
N ALA A 89 -8.28 5.42 -2.48
CA ALA A 89 -9.22 4.93 -1.48
C ALA A 89 -9.48 3.43 -1.62
N TYR A 90 -9.68 2.96 -2.85
CA TYR A 90 -9.76 1.53 -3.16
C TYR A 90 -8.50 0.79 -2.70
N ALA A 91 -7.32 1.33 -3.00
CA ALA A 91 -6.04 0.71 -2.62
C ALA A 91 -5.90 0.53 -1.10
N LEU A 92 -6.46 1.42 -0.27
CA LEU A 92 -6.46 1.26 1.18
C LEU A 92 -7.44 0.19 1.68
N VAL A 93 -8.62 0.10 1.06
CA VAL A 93 -9.73 -0.72 1.57
C VAL A 93 -9.69 -2.14 1.01
N ALA A 94 -9.33 -2.31 -0.26
CA ALA A 94 -9.36 -3.60 -0.94
C ALA A 94 -8.51 -4.69 -0.26
N PRO A 95 -7.27 -4.42 0.23
CA PRO A 95 -6.48 -5.42 0.94
C PRO A 95 -7.16 -5.88 2.24
N ALA A 96 -7.76 -4.96 3.00
CA ALA A 96 -8.46 -5.30 4.23
C ALA A 96 -9.69 -6.18 3.96
N LEU A 97 -10.46 -5.84 2.91
CA LEU A 97 -11.59 -6.67 2.47
C LEU A 97 -11.14 -8.04 1.95
N ALA A 98 -10.01 -8.10 1.25
CA ALA A 98 -9.44 -9.36 0.78
C ALA A 98 -9.04 -10.27 1.94
N VAL A 99 -8.36 -9.73 2.96
CA VAL A 99 -8.00 -10.47 4.18
C VAL A 99 -9.25 -10.89 4.96
N GLY A 100 -10.25 -10.01 5.10
CA GLY A 100 -11.52 -10.37 5.73
C GLY A 100 -12.24 -11.51 5.00
N GLY A 101 -12.31 -11.44 3.67
CA GLY A 101 -12.86 -12.50 2.83
C GLY A 101 -12.07 -13.79 2.93
N PHE A 102 -10.73 -13.72 2.98
CA PHE A 102 -9.87 -14.87 3.22
C PHE A 102 -10.21 -15.56 4.53
N LEU A 103 -10.20 -14.82 5.64
CA LEU A 103 -10.48 -15.37 6.96
C LEU A 103 -11.89 -15.97 7.02
N GLY A 104 -12.88 -15.31 6.40
CA GLY A 104 -14.22 -15.86 6.25
C GLY A 104 -14.22 -17.20 5.50
N THR A 105 -13.52 -17.29 4.37
CA THR A 105 -13.42 -18.55 3.61
C THR A 105 -12.65 -19.64 4.35
N VAL A 106 -11.58 -19.32 5.08
CA VAL A 106 -10.84 -20.26 5.94
C VAL A 106 -11.74 -20.82 7.05
N VAL A 107 -12.48 -19.96 7.74
CA VAL A 107 -13.42 -20.38 8.80
C VAL A 107 -14.52 -21.26 8.22
N LEU A 108 -15.09 -20.90 7.07
CA LEU A 108 -16.12 -21.69 6.39
C LEU A 108 -15.58 -23.03 5.86
N SER A 109 -14.35 -23.06 5.36
CA SER A 109 -13.74 -24.27 4.80
C SER A 109 -13.16 -25.21 5.86
N ALA A 110 -12.82 -24.72 7.05
CA ALA A 110 -12.57 -25.55 8.24
C ALA A 110 -13.82 -26.37 8.64
N GLY A 111 -15.02 -25.89 8.30
CA GLY A 111 -16.28 -26.64 8.47
C GLY A 111 -16.69 -27.53 7.28
N LEU A 112 -16.10 -27.34 6.09
CA LEU A 112 -16.56 -27.95 4.83
C LEU A 112 -15.49 -28.74 4.05
N GLY A 113 -14.26 -28.84 4.56
CA GLY A 113 -13.26 -29.80 4.09
C GLY A 113 -12.62 -29.52 2.72
N GLY A 114 -11.85 -28.42 2.58
CA GLY A 114 -10.74 -28.41 1.59
C GLY A 114 -10.65 -27.28 0.56
N LEU A 115 -11.03 -26.03 0.89
CA LEU A 115 -10.87 -24.88 -0.03
C LEU A 115 -9.73 -23.89 0.32
N GLY A 116 -8.91 -24.20 1.33
CA GLY A 116 -7.90 -23.26 1.86
C GLY A 116 -6.84 -22.80 0.85
N GLY A 117 -6.43 -23.67 -0.08
CA GLY A 117 -5.40 -23.35 -1.08
C GLY A 117 -5.86 -22.33 -2.13
N LEU A 118 -7.07 -22.50 -2.68
CA LEU A 118 -7.67 -21.58 -3.66
C LEU A 118 -7.98 -20.21 -3.05
N ALA A 119 -8.40 -20.18 -1.78
CA ALA A 119 -8.65 -18.96 -1.04
C ALA A 119 -7.38 -18.10 -0.89
N GLY A 120 -6.23 -18.72 -0.62
CA GLY A 120 -4.95 -18.01 -0.49
C GLY A 120 -4.52 -17.33 -1.80
N SER A 121 -4.60 -18.06 -2.92
CA SER A 121 -4.23 -17.54 -4.24
C SER A 121 -5.11 -16.35 -4.67
N ALA A 122 -6.42 -16.45 -4.43
CA ALA A 122 -7.36 -15.37 -4.75
C ALA A 122 -7.05 -14.09 -3.96
N VAL A 123 -6.65 -14.23 -2.70
CA VAL A 123 -6.35 -13.08 -1.82
C VAL A 123 -5.04 -12.41 -2.21
N SER A 124 -4.03 -13.18 -2.60
CA SER A 124 -2.81 -12.62 -3.18
C SER A 124 -3.08 -11.83 -4.46
N LEU A 125 -3.94 -12.33 -5.36
CA LEU A 125 -4.34 -11.62 -6.57
C LEU A 125 -5.09 -10.33 -6.27
N VAL A 126 -6.04 -10.35 -5.32
CA VAL A 126 -6.78 -9.15 -4.92
C VAL A 126 -5.85 -8.14 -4.24
N ALA A 127 -4.92 -8.60 -3.39
CA ALA A 127 -3.94 -7.73 -2.76
C ALA A 127 -3.04 -7.00 -3.78
N LEU A 128 -2.70 -7.65 -4.90
CA LEU A 128 -1.94 -7.03 -6.01
C LEU A 128 -2.72 -5.91 -6.73
N THR A 129 -4.05 -5.90 -6.67
CA THR A 129 -4.83 -4.81 -7.29
C THR A 129 -4.63 -3.46 -6.61
N ALA A 130 -4.28 -3.45 -5.31
CA ALA A 130 -4.05 -2.22 -4.56
C ALA A 130 -2.81 -1.44 -5.03
N PRO A 131 -1.60 -2.02 -5.13
CA PRO A 131 -0.45 -1.30 -5.68
C PRO A 131 -0.67 -0.91 -7.15
N LEU A 132 -1.36 -1.73 -7.94
CA LEU A 132 -1.74 -1.37 -9.31
C LEU A 132 -2.64 -0.14 -9.36
N ALA A 133 -3.64 -0.03 -8.47
CA ALA A 133 -4.50 1.13 -8.40
C ALA A 133 -3.71 2.42 -8.07
N VAL A 134 -2.72 2.34 -7.18
CA VAL A 134 -1.82 3.47 -6.88
C VAL A 134 -0.98 3.84 -8.10
N LEU A 135 -0.37 2.86 -8.77
CA LEU A 135 0.44 3.08 -9.97
C LEU A 135 -0.38 3.69 -11.10
N VAL A 136 -1.59 3.19 -11.35
CA VAL A 136 -2.50 3.73 -12.37
C VAL A 136 -2.92 5.15 -12.01
N GLY A 137 -3.25 5.44 -10.75
CA GLY A 137 -3.65 6.77 -10.31
C GLY A 137 -2.53 7.81 -10.49
N VAL A 138 -1.30 7.47 -10.10
CA VAL A 138 -0.12 8.33 -10.26
C VAL A 138 0.30 8.44 -11.73
N GLY A 139 0.36 7.34 -12.46
CA GLY A 139 0.73 7.29 -13.88
C GLY A 139 -0.25 8.07 -14.75
N TRP A 140 -1.55 7.95 -14.51
CA TRP A 140 -2.57 8.75 -15.19
C TRP A 140 -2.35 10.24 -14.95
N LYS A 141 -2.05 10.64 -13.70
CA LYS A 141 -1.75 12.05 -13.41
C LYS A 141 -0.48 12.52 -14.13
N GLY A 142 0.55 11.68 -14.18
CA GLY A 142 1.78 11.95 -14.93
C GLY A 142 1.50 12.18 -16.42
N ALA A 143 0.72 11.31 -17.05
CA ALA A 143 0.34 11.44 -18.45
C ALA A 143 -0.45 12.73 -18.74
N GLN A 144 -1.38 13.11 -17.86
CA GLN A 144 -2.12 14.38 -18.00
C GLN A 144 -1.20 15.60 -17.93
N VAL A 145 -0.19 15.58 -17.06
CA VAL A 145 0.76 16.69 -16.93
C VAL A 145 1.68 16.75 -18.15
N ALA A 146 2.13 15.61 -18.66
CA ALA A 146 2.94 15.54 -19.88
C ALA A 146 2.15 16.06 -21.09
N ALA A 147 0.93 15.56 -21.30
CA ALA A 147 0.08 15.96 -22.42
C ALA A 147 -0.37 17.43 -22.38
N ALA A 148 -0.35 18.09 -21.21
CA ALA A 148 -0.65 19.52 -21.11
C ALA A 148 0.55 20.42 -21.40
N ARG A 149 1.76 19.84 -21.51
CA ARG A 149 3.01 20.56 -21.81
C ARG A 149 3.42 20.48 -23.28
N PHE A 150 2.79 19.59 -24.05
CA PHE A 150 2.98 19.39 -25.48
C PHE A 150 1.68 19.70 -26.21
#